data_AF-A0A0F9AV06-F1
#
_entry.id   AF-A0A0F9AV06-F1
#
_cell.length_a   1.000
_cell.length_b   1.000
_cell.length_c   1.000
_cell.angle_alpha   90.00
_cell.angle_beta   90.00
_cell.angle_gamma   90.00
#
_symmetry.space_group_name_H-M   'P 1'
#
loop_
_entity.id
_entity.type
_entity.pdbx_description
1 polymer ?
#
loop_
_entity_poly.entity_id
_entity_poly.type
_entity_poly.pdbx_seq_one_letter_code
_entity_poly.pdbx_strand_id
1 'polypeptide(L)'
;GVRLIVIDSLMALLRSEYVGIGKLASRQAILNAMIHGLSRIAETYNCAVLLTNQVVVKMMGMFSSNDAIGGNIVAHGCHFRVMFKTKGFSSNNSLKRRAVIVDAPDLPPEECEFFITSAGVADTEKVEVSESKGLDFKVETLFEGYRMEKKAFEAPLVIVKGIGKGTAENLKAQGIISISDLLEANPNTLSAKISGTSSKTILEWQTNAKALVHT
;
A
#
# COMPACT_ATOMS: atom_id res chain seq x y z
N GLY A 1 -26.00 -4.38 8.12
CA GLY A 1 -25.61 -5.74 8.49
C GLY A 1 -24.16 -5.99 8.09
N VAL A 2 -23.48 -6.91 8.77
CA VAL A 2 -22.08 -7.27 8.44
C VAL A 2 -22.03 -7.90 7.04
N ARG A 3 -21.09 -7.44 6.20
CA ARG A 3 -20.92 -7.92 4.81
C ARG A 3 -19.62 -8.68 4.58
N LEU A 4 -18.64 -8.52 5.46
CA LEU A 4 -17.32 -9.13 5.38
C LEU A 4 -16.84 -9.52 6.77
N ILE A 5 -16.29 -10.73 6.88
CA ILE A 5 -15.60 -11.24 8.05
C ILE A 5 -14.17 -11.55 7.63
N VAL A 6 -13.18 -11.04 8.37
CA VAL A 6 -11.76 -11.29 8.11
C VAL A 6 -11.15 -12.03 9.31
N ILE A 7 -10.43 -13.11 9.03
CA ILE A 7 -9.69 -13.88 10.04
C ILE A 7 -8.22 -13.90 9.64
N ASP A 8 -7.41 -13.17 10.40
CA ASP A 8 -5.96 -13.08 10.22
C ASP A 8 -5.23 -13.57 11.48
N SER A 9 -4.69 -14.79 11.54
CA SER A 9 -4.72 -15.86 10.52
C SER A 9 -5.39 -17.13 11.07
N LEU A 10 -5.93 -17.95 10.17
CA LEU A 10 -6.66 -19.18 10.51
C LEU A 10 -5.84 -20.15 11.38
N MET A 11 -4.53 -20.23 11.13
CA MET A 11 -3.65 -21.21 11.76
C MET A 11 -2.83 -20.67 12.94
N ALA A 12 -2.84 -19.36 13.23
CA ALA A 12 -1.97 -18.76 14.24
C ALA A 12 -2.13 -19.42 15.62
N LEU A 13 -3.36 -19.47 16.15
CA LEU A 13 -3.66 -20.03 17.47
C LEU A 13 -3.54 -21.55 17.50
N LEU A 14 -4.07 -22.23 16.48
CA LEU A 14 -4.01 -23.69 16.41
C LEU A 14 -2.58 -24.23 16.36
N ARG A 15 -1.64 -23.46 15.80
CA ARG A 15 -0.23 -23.86 15.72
C ARG A 15 0.48 -23.79 17.07
N SER A 16 0.13 -22.83 17.92
CA SER A 16 0.72 -22.70 19.27
C SER A 16 0.13 -23.71 20.26
N GLU A 17 -1.15 -24.03 20.16
CA GLU A 17 -1.84 -24.89 21.13
C GLU A 17 -1.66 -26.39 20.85
N TYR A 18 -1.62 -26.77 19.57
CA TYR A 18 -1.55 -28.16 19.13
C TYR A 18 -0.18 -28.49 18.55
N VAL A 19 0.83 -28.48 19.43
CA VAL A 19 2.21 -28.83 19.12
C VAL A 19 2.41 -30.35 19.11
N GLY A 20 3.18 -30.84 18.12
CA GLY A 20 3.55 -32.24 17.99
C GLY A 20 2.57 -33.08 17.16
N ILE A 21 3.08 -34.18 16.60
CA ILE A 21 2.32 -35.06 15.68
C ILE A 21 1.10 -35.69 16.37
N GLY A 22 1.21 -36.04 17.66
CA GLY A 22 0.12 -36.65 18.42
C GLY A 22 -1.12 -35.76 18.60
N LYS A 23 -1.00 -34.44 18.41
CA LYS A 23 -2.12 -33.48 18.48
C LYS A 23 -2.69 -33.10 17.12
N LEU A 24 -2.16 -33.68 16.03
CA LEU A 24 -2.58 -33.35 14.66
C LEU A 24 -4.06 -33.63 14.43
N ALA A 25 -4.56 -34.79 14.87
CA ALA A 25 -5.95 -35.17 14.67
C ALA A 25 -6.92 -34.20 15.37
N SER A 26 -6.67 -33.86 16.64
CA SER A 26 -7.49 -32.90 17.38
C SER A 26 -7.46 -31.51 16.75
N ARG A 27 -6.29 -31.07 16.28
CA ARG A 27 -6.14 -29.81 15.54
C ARG A 27 -6.97 -29.80 14.26
N GLN A 28 -6.90 -30.87 13.48
CA GLN A 28 -7.66 -31.04 12.24
C GLN A 28 -9.18 -31.03 12.51
N ALA A 29 -9.65 -31.69 13.58
CA ALA A 29 -11.06 -31.71 13.94
C ALA A 29 -11.60 -30.30 14.29
N ILE A 30 -10.86 -29.53 15.08
CA ILE A 30 -11.24 -28.16 15.46
C ILE A 30 -11.21 -27.23 14.24
N LEU A 31 -10.16 -27.36 13.40
CA LEU A 31 -10.07 -26.62 12.15
C LEU A 31 -11.27 -26.88 11.23
N ASN A 32 -11.70 -28.14 11.12
CA ASN A 32 -12.86 -28.51 10.32
C ASN A 32 -14.15 -27.87 10.86
N ALA A 33 -14.36 -27.92 12.19
CA ALA A 33 -15.52 -27.33 12.84
C ALA A 33 -15.56 -25.80 12.62
N MET A 34 -14.41 -25.12 12.71
CA MET A 34 -14.32 -23.68 12.45
C MET A 34 -14.69 -23.34 11.01
N ILE A 35 -14.12 -24.02 10.02
CA ILE A 35 -14.41 -23.73 8.61
C ILE A 35 -15.89 -23.96 8.28
N HIS A 36 -16.47 -25.07 8.75
CA HIS A 36 -17.91 -25.32 8.55
C HIS A 36 -18.79 -24.28 9.25
N GLY A 37 -18.40 -23.83 10.45
CA GLY A 37 -19.09 -22.75 11.15
C GLY A 37 -19.06 -21.44 10.35
N LEU A 38 -17.91 -21.10 9.78
CA LEU A 38 -17.74 -19.90 8.95
C LEU A 38 -18.52 -19.99 7.64
N SER A 39 -18.54 -21.15 6.97
CA SER A 39 -19.37 -21.36 5.76
C SER A 39 -20.84 -21.15 6.07
N ARG A 40 -21.33 -21.74 7.17
CA ARG A 40 -22.73 -21.56 7.61
C ARG A 40 -23.05 -20.09 7.89
N ILE A 41 -22.15 -19.35 8.53
CA ILE A 41 -22.34 -17.91 8.78
C ILE A 41 -22.38 -17.16 7.45
N ALA A 42 -21.46 -17.44 6.53
CA ALA A 42 -21.41 -16.82 5.21
C ALA A 42 -22.71 -17.03 4.42
N GLU A 43 -23.22 -18.27 4.39
CA GLU A 43 -24.46 -18.65 3.71
C GLU A 43 -25.69 -18.03 4.38
N THR A 44 -25.77 -18.06 5.72
CA THR A 44 -26.93 -17.57 6.48
C THR A 44 -27.09 -16.05 6.36
N TYR A 45 -25.97 -15.32 6.46
CA TYR A 45 -25.98 -13.86 6.49
C TYR A 45 -25.62 -13.21 5.15
N ASN A 46 -25.36 -14.02 4.12
CA ASN A 46 -24.91 -13.59 2.80
C ASN A 46 -23.74 -12.59 2.91
N CYS A 47 -22.69 -13.01 3.63
CA CYS A 47 -21.47 -12.22 3.85
C CYS A 47 -20.24 -12.97 3.35
N ALA A 48 -19.22 -12.22 2.90
CA ALA A 48 -17.95 -12.80 2.51
C ALA A 48 -17.09 -13.14 3.74
N VAL A 49 -16.35 -14.24 3.68
CA VAL A 49 -15.36 -14.62 4.69
C VAL A 49 -13.98 -14.69 4.04
N LEU A 50 -13.04 -13.87 4.52
CA LEU A 50 -11.66 -13.85 4.07
C LEU A 50 -10.76 -14.43 5.16
N LEU A 51 -9.96 -15.42 4.80
CA LEU A 51 -9.03 -16.09 5.71
C LEU A 51 -7.61 -15.86 5.21
N THR A 52 -6.70 -15.45 6.08
CA THR A 52 -5.27 -15.50 5.80
C THR A 52 -4.69 -16.80 6.36
N ASN A 53 -3.66 -17.30 5.68
CA ASN A 53 -2.96 -18.49 6.12
C ASN A 53 -1.48 -18.41 5.77
N GLN A 54 -0.66 -19.03 6.61
CA GLN A 54 0.78 -19.12 6.41
C GLN A 54 1.10 -20.30 5.49
N VAL A 55 2.21 -20.17 4.76
CA VAL A 55 2.74 -21.23 3.90
C VAL A 55 3.97 -21.87 4.53
N VAL A 56 4.15 -23.15 4.30
CA VAL A 56 5.37 -23.88 4.67
C VAL A 56 6.00 -24.48 3.44
N VAL A 57 7.33 -24.46 3.39
CA VAL A 57 8.08 -25.15 2.34
C VAL A 57 8.04 -26.64 2.66
N LYS A 58 7.38 -27.41 1.79
CA LYS A 58 7.37 -28.87 1.86
C LYS A 58 8.42 -29.41 0.88
N MET A 59 9.46 -30.02 1.43
CA MET A 59 10.49 -30.70 0.63
C MET A 59 9.96 -32.06 0.15
N MET A 60 9.83 -32.24 -1.15
CA MET A 60 9.42 -33.48 -1.81
C MET A 60 10.58 -34.01 -2.66
N GLY A 61 11.56 -34.62 -1.98
CA GLY A 61 12.78 -35.08 -2.62
C GLY A 61 13.62 -33.93 -3.15
N MET A 62 13.94 -33.94 -4.45
CA MET A 62 14.73 -32.90 -5.11
C MET A 62 13.91 -31.63 -5.45
N PHE A 63 12.59 -31.67 -5.28
CA PHE A 63 11.70 -30.53 -5.51
C PHE A 63 11.18 -29.98 -4.17
N SER A 64 10.96 -28.68 -4.11
CA SER A 64 10.26 -28.04 -3.01
C SER A 64 8.99 -27.38 -3.53
N SER A 65 7.89 -27.55 -2.80
CA SER A 65 6.63 -26.86 -3.08
C SER A 65 6.20 -26.08 -1.85
N ASN A 66 5.69 -24.87 -2.08
CA ASN A 66 5.10 -24.06 -1.02
C ASN A 66 3.63 -24.43 -0.89
N ASP A 67 3.26 -25.02 0.24
CA ASP A 67 1.90 -25.47 0.49
C ASP A 67 1.29 -24.72 1.67
N ALA A 68 -0.02 -24.49 1.61
CA ALA A 68 -0.76 -23.82 2.66
C ALA A 68 -0.86 -24.74 3.89
N ILE A 69 -0.68 -24.17 5.08
CA ILE A 69 -0.74 -24.96 6.32
C ILE A 69 -2.19 -25.36 6.62
N GLY A 70 -2.42 -26.56 7.15
CA GLY A 70 -3.76 -27.07 7.50
C GLY A 70 -4.24 -28.22 6.61
N GLY A 71 -3.50 -28.52 5.55
CA GLY A 71 -3.69 -29.73 4.73
C GLY A 71 -5.07 -29.78 4.06
N ASN A 72 -5.57 -31.00 3.86
CA ASN A 72 -6.78 -31.26 3.06
C ASN A 72 -8.02 -30.53 3.59
N ILE A 73 -8.09 -30.26 4.89
CA ILE A 73 -9.26 -29.59 5.49
C ILE A 73 -9.37 -28.15 4.98
N VAL A 74 -8.25 -27.42 4.92
CA VAL A 74 -8.21 -26.08 4.33
C VAL A 74 -8.40 -26.16 2.82
N ALA A 75 -7.81 -27.17 2.17
CA ALA A 75 -7.92 -27.33 0.72
C ALA A 75 -9.37 -27.56 0.25
N HIS A 76 -10.15 -28.36 0.97
CA HIS A 76 -11.55 -28.65 0.61
C HIS A 76 -12.55 -27.69 1.24
N GLY A 77 -12.19 -27.04 2.34
CA GLY A 77 -13.09 -26.15 3.07
C GLY A 77 -13.15 -24.71 2.52
N CYS A 78 -12.21 -24.32 1.66
CA CYS A 78 -12.17 -23.00 1.04
C CYS A 78 -12.58 -23.07 -0.43
N HIS A 79 -13.51 -22.20 -0.84
CA HIS A 79 -13.95 -22.11 -2.24
C HIS A 79 -12.89 -21.46 -3.15
N PHE A 80 -12.19 -20.43 -2.67
CA PHE A 80 -11.16 -19.75 -3.43
C PHE A 80 -9.85 -19.75 -2.63
N ARG A 81 -8.75 -20.09 -3.29
CA ARG A 81 -7.40 -20.05 -2.70
C ARG A 81 -6.47 -19.26 -3.60
N VAL A 82 -6.01 -18.12 -3.07
CA VAL A 82 -5.07 -17.23 -3.74
C VAL A 82 -3.72 -17.29 -3.00
N MET A 83 -2.67 -17.57 -3.74
CA MET A 83 -1.29 -17.60 -3.25
C MET A 83 -0.59 -16.29 -3.57
N PHE A 84 -0.12 -15.60 -2.53
CA PHE A 84 0.70 -14.41 -2.69
C PHE A 84 2.18 -14.78 -2.77
N LYS A 85 2.85 -14.30 -3.82
CA LYS A 85 4.29 -14.44 -4.05
C LYS A 85 4.94 -13.07 -4.00
N THR A 86 6.03 -12.98 -3.25
CA THR A 86 6.93 -11.82 -3.31
C THR A 86 8.07 -12.12 -4.26
N LYS A 87 8.46 -11.14 -5.10
CA LYS A 87 9.83 -11.14 -5.63
C LYS A 87 10.74 -10.84 -4.44
N GLY A 88 11.89 -11.50 -4.36
CA GLY A 88 12.76 -11.47 -3.17
C GLY A 88 12.98 -10.05 -2.63
N PHE A 89 13.21 -9.94 -1.32
CA PHE A 89 13.53 -8.68 -0.66
C PHE A 89 14.91 -8.19 -1.15
N SER A 90 14.92 -7.50 -2.29
CA SER A 90 16.06 -6.71 -2.74
C SER A 90 15.93 -5.34 -2.10
N SER A 91 17.02 -4.80 -1.57
CA SER A 91 17.09 -3.48 -0.92
C SER A 91 16.52 -2.34 -1.79
N ASN A 92 16.36 -2.59 -3.09
CA ASN A 92 15.75 -1.68 -4.06
C ASN A 92 14.24 -1.90 -4.23
N ASN A 93 13.55 -2.13 -3.10
CA ASN A 93 12.22 -1.63 -2.78
C ASN A 93 11.12 -1.80 -3.84
N SER A 94 11.06 -2.94 -4.53
CA SER A 94 9.89 -3.22 -5.37
C SER A 94 8.72 -3.59 -4.47
N LEU A 95 7.76 -2.66 -4.34
CA LEU A 95 6.46 -2.85 -3.70
C LEU A 95 5.56 -3.85 -4.46
N LYS A 96 6.06 -4.39 -5.58
CA LYS A 96 5.39 -5.34 -6.44
C LYS A 96 5.18 -6.68 -5.75
N ARG A 97 3.98 -7.22 -5.90
CA ARG A 97 3.51 -8.53 -5.43
C ARG A 97 2.82 -9.23 -6.57
N ARG A 98 2.73 -10.55 -6.46
CA ARG A 98 2.01 -11.39 -7.41
C ARG A 98 1.00 -12.24 -6.66
N ALA A 99 -0.24 -12.25 -7.13
CA ALA A 99 -1.27 -13.17 -6.67
C ALA A 99 -1.46 -14.25 -7.74
N VAL A 100 -1.63 -15.50 -7.31
CA VAL A 100 -1.91 -16.63 -8.20
C VAL A 100 -3.14 -17.36 -7.66
N ILE A 101 -4.15 -17.56 -8.50
CA ILE A 101 -5.28 -18.44 -8.17
C ILE A 101 -4.74 -19.88 -8.22
N VAL A 102 -4.70 -20.53 -7.07
CA VAL A 102 -4.27 -21.93 -6.94
C VAL A 102 -5.45 -22.87 -7.10
N ASP A 103 -6.61 -22.46 -6.61
CA ASP A 103 -7.82 -23.27 -6.60
C ASP A 103 -9.05 -22.36 -6.57
N ALA A 104 -9.99 -22.65 -7.47
CA ALA A 104 -11.27 -21.99 -7.59
C ALA A 104 -12.21 -22.91 -8.39
N PRO A 105 -13.51 -23.01 -8.03
CA PRO A 105 -14.46 -23.86 -8.76
C PRO A 105 -14.71 -23.37 -10.19
N ASP A 106 -14.77 -22.05 -10.37
CA ASP A 106 -15.27 -21.43 -11.61
C ASP A 106 -14.21 -20.60 -12.35
N LEU A 107 -12.96 -20.58 -11.86
CA LEU A 107 -11.88 -19.77 -12.45
C LEU A 107 -10.65 -20.63 -12.76
N PRO A 108 -10.04 -20.45 -13.95
CA PRO A 108 -8.77 -21.10 -14.25
C PRO A 108 -7.63 -20.53 -13.39
N PRO A 109 -6.53 -21.27 -13.21
CA PRO A 109 -5.33 -20.74 -12.58
C PRO A 109 -4.77 -19.55 -13.37
N GLU A 110 -4.91 -18.35 -12.81
CA GLU A 110 -4.39 -17.11 -13.36
C GLU A 110 -3.48 -16.39 -12.36
N GLU A 111 -2.58 -15.56 -12.88
CA GLU A 111 -1.72 -14.71 -12.07
C GLU A 111 -1.91 -13.23 -12.40
N CYS A 112 -1.90 -12.39 -11.38
CA CYS A 112 -1.88 -10.94 -11.54
C CYS A 112 -0.77 -10.33 -10.69
N GLU A 113 -0.32 -9.15 -11.09
CA GLU A 113 0.68 -8.38 -10.36
C GLU A 113 0.04 -7.11 -9.82
N PHE A 114 0.38 -6.76 -8.58
CA PHE A 114 -0.11 -5.56 -7.89
C PHE A 114 1.00 -4.95 -7.05
N PHE A 115 0.77 -3.77 -6.50
CA PHE A 115 1.73 -3.03 -5.68
C PHE A 115 1.13 -2.75 -4.30
N ILE A 116 1.93 -2.88 -3.25
CA ILE A 116 1.55 -2.46 -1.90
C ILE A 116 2.11 -1.06 -1.69
N THR A 117 1.25 -0.05 -1.70
CA THR A 117 1.62 1.36 -1.57
C THR A 117 1.20 1.91 -0.20
N SER A 118 1.51 3.17 0.08
CA SER A 118 1.03 3.86 1.29
C SER A 118 -0.50 3.97 1.37
N ALA A 119 -1.20 3.89 0.25
CA ALA A 119 -2.66 3.89 0.19
C ALA A 119 -3.27 2.47 0.20
N GLY A 120 -2.44 1.42 0.29
CA GLY A 120 -2.88 0.02 0.23
C GLY A 120 -2.54 -0.64 -1.11
N VAL A 121 -3.38 -1.58 -1.53
CA VAL A 121 -3.20 -2.35 -2.77
C VAL A 121 -3.52 -1.46 -3.98
N ALA A 122 -2.62 -1.41 -4.96
CA ALA A 122 -2.77 -0.62 -6.18
C ALA A 122 -2.27 -1.37 -7.42
N ASP A 123 -2.81 -1.01 -8.60
CA ASP A 123 -2.39 -1.59 -9.88
C ASP A 123 -1.07 -0.99 -10.40
N THR A 124 -0.70 0.19 -9.91
CA THR A 124 0.54 0.88 -10.28
C THR A 124 1.35 1.28 -9.04
N GLU A 125 2.65 1.50 -9.24
CA GLU A 125 3.58 1.84 -8.16
C GLU A 125 3.34 3.26 -7.59
N LYS A 126 2.76 4.16 -8.38
CA LYS A 126 2.47 5.54 -7.99
C LYS A 126 1.00 5.64 -7.60
N VAL A 127 0.74 6.13 -6.39
CA VAL A 127 -0.62 6.36 -5.92
C VAL A 127 -1.10 7.73 -6.42
N GLU A 128 -2.04 7.74 -7.34
CA GLU A 128 -2.87 8.92 -7.61
C GLU A 128 -4.11 8.83 -6.72
N VAL A 129 -4.05 9.43 -5.53
CA VAL A 129 -5.23 9.51 -4.65
C VAL A 129 -6.20 10.50 -5.30
N SER A 130 -7.22 9.99 -5.99
CA SER A 130 -8.33 10.83 -6.40
C SER A 130 -9.07 11.29 -5.13
N GLU A 131 -9.31 12.59 -5.02
CA GLU A 131 -10.19 13.17 -3.99
C GLU A 131 -11.65 12.78 -4.27
N SER A 132 -11.93 11.48 -4.21
CA SER A 132 -13.29 10.97 -4.36
C SER A 132 -14.08 11.30 -3.09
N LYS A 133 -15.11 12.13 -3.25
CA LYS A 133 -16.14 12.32 -2.22
C LYS A 133 -16.95 11.03 -2.13
N GLY A 134 -16.80 10.30 -1.03
CA GLY A 134 -17.81 9.35 -0.57
C GLY A 134 -17.29 7.96 -0.24
N LEU A 135 -16.89 7.79 1.00
CA LEU A 135 -17.37 6.73 1.89
C LEU A 135 -17.27 7.34 3.30
N ASP A 136 -18.40 7.56 3.97
CA ASP A 136 -18.47 8.08 5.36
C ASP A 136 -17.94 7.04 6.38
N PHE A 137 -16.82 6.40 6.07
CA PHE A 137 -16.11 5.60 7.06
C PHE A 137 -15.22 6.56 7.84
N LYS A 138 -15.60 6.82 9.10
CA LYS A 138 -14.65 7.38 10.06
C LYS A 138 -13.57 6.31 10.28
N VAL A 139 -12.52 6.35 9.47
CA VAL A 139 -11.28 5.63 9.78
C VAL A 139 -10.73 6.31 11.03
N GLU A 140 -10.97 5.72 12.20
CA GLU A 140 -10.21 6.09 13.39
C GLU A 140 -8.74 5.82 13.06
N THR A 141 -7.96 6.89 12.95
CA THR A 141 -6.52 6.82 12.74
C THR A 141 -5.88 6.25 14.00
N LEU A 142 -5.89 4.93 14.12
CA LEU A 142 -5.22 4.19 15.20
C LEU A 142 -3.72 3.97 14.92
N PHE A 143 -3.19 4.54 13.83
CA PHE A 143 -1.77 4.45 13.48
C PHE A 143 -1.12 5.83 13.54
N GLU A 144 -0.30 6.04 14.57
CA GLU A 144 0.51 7.23 14.81
C GLU A 144 1.92 7.10 14.17
N GLY A 145 2.04 6.26 13.14
CA GLY A 145 3.32 5.91 12.51
C GLY A 145 3.56 6.65 11.20
N TYR A 146 4.43 7.66 11.26
CA TYR A 146 5.09 8.35 10.14
C TYR A 146 4.16 8.98 9.09
N ARG A 147 3.42 10.02 9.51
CA ARG A 147 3.14 11.13 8.58
C ARG A 147 4.49 11.69 8.14
N MET A 148 4.81 11.61 6.85
CA MET A 148 5.70 12.59 6.23
C MET A 148 5.00 13.95 6.42
N GLU A 149 5.32 14.64 7.51
CA GLU A 149 5.04 16.07 7.57
C GLU A 149 5.71 16.66 6.32
N LYS A 150 4.91 17.28 5.44
CA LYS A 150 5.45 18.20 4.44
C LYS A 150 6.13 19.31 5.23
N LYS A 151 7.38 19.12 5.64
CA LYS A 151 8.18 20.16 6.25
C LYS A 151 8.37 21.18 5.14
N ALA A 152 7.66 22.30 5.23
CA ALA A 152 7.91 23.46 4.39
C ALA A 152 9.41 23.73 4.48
N PHE A 153 10.11 23.61 3.35
CA PHE A 153 11.54 23.84 3.31
C PHE A 153 11.72 25.36 3.38
N GLU A 154 11.79 25.90 4.60
CA GLU A 154 12.00 27.31 4.92
C GLU A 154 13.45 27.74 4.64
N ALA A 155 13.92 27.47 3.42
CA ALA A 155 15.19 27.96 2.94
C ALA A 155 14.99 29.33 2.26
N PRO A 156 15.93 30.28 2.47
CA PRO A 156 15.85 31.59 1.83
C PRO A 156 15.94 31.46 0.30
N LEU A 157 15.11 32.23 -0.41
CA LEU A 157 15.01 32.24 -1.89
C LEU A 157 16.35 32.48 -2.62
N VAL A 158 17.33 33.08 -1.95
CA VAL A 158 18.67 33.37 -2.49
C VAL A 158 19.47 32.09 -2.79
N ILE A 159 19.06 30.94 -2.23
CA ILE A 159 19.69 29.64 -2.50
C ILE A 159 19.33 29.12 -3.91
N VAL A 160 18.20 29.57 -4.47
CA VAL A 160 17.79 29.17 -5.82
C VAL A 160 18.69 29.82 -6.85
N LYS A 161 19.34 28.99 -7.67
CA LYS A 161 20.21 29.44 -8.76
C LYS A 161 19.46 30.40 -9.70
N GLY A 162 19.98 31.62 -9.83
CA GLY A 162 19.39 32.68 -10.65
C GLY A 162 18.58 33.72 -9.88
N ILE A 163 18.35 33.53 -8.57
CA ILE A 163 17.71 34.53 -7.71
C ILE A 163 18.78 35.27 -6.90
N GLY A 164 19.06 36.52 -7.27
CA GLY A 164 19.93 37.41 -6.50
C GLY A 164 19.22 38.05 -5.30
N LYS A 165 19.97 38.75 -4.44
CA LYS A 165 19.43 39.45 -3.25
C LYS A 165 18.30 40.43 -3.60
N GLY A 166 18.50 41.28 -4.62
CA GLY A 166 17.48 42.24 -5.06
C GLY A 166 16.23 41.58 -5.68
N THR A 167 16.40 40.46 -6.39
CA THR A 167 15.28 39.69 -6.92
C THR A 167 14.48 39.02 -5.81
N ALA A 168 15.16 38.51 -4.78
CA ALA A 168 14.52 37.92 -3.61
C ALA A 168 13.71 38.96 -2.81
N GLU A 169 14.18 40.19 -2.70
CA GLU A 169 13.43 41.29 -2.06
C GLU A 169 12.17 41.65 -2.85
N ASN A 170 12.25 41.72 -4.19
CA ASN A 170 11.08 41.93 -5.05
C ASN A 170 10.08 40.78 -4.95
N LEU A 171 10.53 39.52 -4.87
CA LEU A 171 9.67 38.36 -4.67
C LEU A 171 8.95 38.41 -3.31
N LYS A 172 9.67 38.80 -2.25
CA LYS A 172 9.07 39.02 -0.92
C LYS A 172 8.00 40.10 -0.94
N ALA A 173 8.24 41.20 -1.66
CA ALA A 173 7.25 42.27 -1.82
C ALA A 173 5.97 41.80 -2.54
N GLN A 174 6.04 40.72 -3.33
CA GLN A 174 4.91 40.09 -4.00
C GLN A 174 4.30 38.91 -3.21
N GLY A 175 4.71 38.73 -1.95
CA GLY A 175 4.17 37.70 -1.06
C GLY A 175 4.83 36.32 -1.19
N ILE A 176 5.93 36.21 -1.96
CA ILE A 176 6.71 34.97 -2.07
C ILE A 176 7.85 35.03 -1.06
N ILE A 177 7.70 34.34 0.07
CA ILE A 177 8.67 34.37 1.16
C ILE A 177 9.53 33.11 1.23
N SER A 178 9.01 31.99 0.70
CA SER A 178 9.64 30.68 0.74
C SER A 178 9.75 30.02 -0.64
N ILE A 179 10.58 28.98 -0.75
CA ILE A 179 10.68 28.14 -1.95
C ILE A 179 9.34 27.47 -2.27
N SER A 180 8.57 27.08 -1.25
CA SER A 180 7.24 26.50 -1.42
C SER A 180 6.28 27.49 -2.10
N ASP A 181 6.27 28.77 -1.68
CA ASP A 181 5.43 29.80 -2.31
C ASP A 181 5.83 30.03 -3.77
N LEU A 182 7.13 29.96 -4.07
CA LEU A 182 7.63 30.10 -5.44
C LEU A 182 7.18 28.94 -6.33
N LEU A 183 7.11 27.72 -5.80
CA LEU A 183 6.65 26.53 -6.53
C LEU A 183 5.15 26.54 -6.80
N GLU A 184 4.36 27.13 -5.90
CA GLU A 184 2.90 27.24 -6.02
C GLU A 184 2.46 28.46 -6.85
N ALA A 185 3.32 29.46 -7.02
CA ALA A 185 3.01 30.66 -7.78
C ALA A 185 2.82 30.38 -9.30
N ASN A 186 1.82 31.02 -9.90
CA ASN A 186 1.60 30.94 -11.34
C ASN A 186 2.59 31.85 -12.11
N PRO A 187 3.44 31.30 -13.00
CA PRO A 187 4.50 32.06 -13.68
C PRO A 187 4.02 33.25 -14.50
N ASN A 188 2.84 33.16 -15.11
CA ASN A 188 2.28 34.23 -15.96
C ASN A 188 1.80 35.41 -15.12
N THR A 189 1.23 35.14 -13.94
CA THR A 189 0.78 36.20 -13.03
C THR A 189 1.95 36.88 -12.32
N LEU A 190 3.00 36.13 -12.01
CA LEU A 190 4.16 36.64 -11.30
C LEU A 190 5.08 37.46 -12.21
N SER A 191 5.28 37.05 -13.46
CA SER A 191 6.03 37.84 -14.46
C SER A 191 5.37 39.18 -14.76
N ALA A 192 4.04 39.26 -14.74
CA ALA A 192 3.32 40.52 -14.91
C ALA A 192 3.54 41.51 -13.75
N LYS A 193 3.83 41.00 -12.54
CA LYS A 193 4.02 41.82 -11.34
C LYS A 193 5.48 42.23 -11.11
N ILE A 194 6.44 41.50 -11.69
CA ILE A 194 7.86 41.76 -11.53
C ILE A 194 8.43 42.34 -12.81
N SER A 195 8.73 43.64 -12.78
CA SER A 195 9.35 44.34 -13.90
C SER A 195 10.67 43.67 -14.32
N GLY A 196 10.83 43.40 -15.61
CA GLY A 196 12.05 42.82 -16.18
C GLY A 196 12.21 41.30 -16.03
N THR A 197 11.20 40.57 -15.52
CA THR A 197 11.25 39.10 -15.41
C THR A 197 10.27 38.44 -16.37
N SER A 198 10.77 37.56 -17.24
CA SER A 198 9.91 36.79 -18.15
C SER A 198 9.30 35.56 -17.46
N SER A 199 8.15 35.08 -17.95
CA SER A 199 7.53 33.83 -17.47
C SER A 199 8.49 32.63 -17.60
N LYS A 200 9.34 32.64 -18.63
CA LYS A 200 10.40 31.64 -18.84
C LYS A 200 11.44 31.65 -17.71
N THR A 201 11.87 32.83 -17.27
CA THR A 201 12.83 32.99 -16.17
C THR A 201 12.26 32.46 -14.84
N ILE A 202 10.97 32.67 -14.59
CA ILE A 202 10.30 32.15 -13.39
C ILE A 202 10.19 30.62 -13.44
N LEU A 203 9.90 30.06 -14.60
CA LEU A 203 9.85 28.61 -14.79
C LEU A 203 11.24 27.96 -14.56
N GLU A 204 12.31 28.62 -14.98
CA GLU A 204 13.69 28.22 -14.70
C GLU A 204 13.98 28.25 -13.20
N TRP A 205 13.56 29.30 -12.48
CA TRP A 205 13.68 29.36 -11.02
C TRP A 205 12.90 28.25 -10.32
N GLN A 206 11.66 27.97 -10.74
CA GLN A 206 10.86 26.86 -10.19
C GLN A 206 11.52 25.51 -10.45
N THR A 207 12.12 25.31 -11.63
CA THR A 207 12.83 24.06 -11.96
C THR A 207 14.05 23.87 -11.06
N ASN A 208 14.85 24.92 -10.87
CA ASN A 208 16.00 24.91 -9.97
C ASN A 208 15.58 24.71 -8.50
N ALA A 209 14.45 25.30 -8.10
CA ALA A 209 13.90 25.15 -6.76
C ALA A 209 13.37 23.73 -6.50
N LYS A 210 12.73 23.08 -7.48
CA LYS A 210 12.34 21.66 -7.40
C LYS A 210 13.54 20.75 -7.18
N ALA A 211 14.66 21.01 -7.86
CA ALA A 211 15.89 20.23 -7.68
C ALA A 211 16.41 20.30 -6.23
N LEU A 212 16.25 21.44 -5.55
CA LEU A 212 16.68 21.64 -4.17
C LEU A 212 15.77 20.98 -3.13
N VAL A 213 14.47 20.79 -3.43
CA VAL A 213 13.51 20.14 -2.53
C VAL A 213 13.59 18.61 -2.61
N HIS A 214 14.08 18.08 -3.73
CA HIS A 214 14.23 16.63 -3.97
C HIS A 214 15.63 16.07 -3.68
N THR A 215 16.53 16.88 -3.11
CA THR A 215 17.87 16.45 -2.66
C THR A 215 17.89 16.29 -1.15
#